data_AF-A0A376KPA0-F1
#
_entry.id   AF-A0A376KPA0-F1
#
_cell.length_a   1.000
_cell.length_b   1.000
_cell.length_c   1.000
_cell.angle_alpha   90.00
_cell.angle_beta   90.00
_cell.angle_gamma   90.00
#
_symmetry.space_group_name_H-M   'P 1'
#
loop_
_entity.id
_entity.type
_entity.pdbx_description
1 polymer ?
#
loop_
_entity_poly.entity_id
_entity_poly.type
_entity_poly.pdbx_seq_one_letter_code
_entity_poly.pdbx_strand_id
1 'polypeptide(L)'
;MKDKLGADGDFAQGYVIAHEVGHHVQKLLGIEPKVRQLQQNATQAEVNRLSVRMELQADCFAGVWGHSMQPARRSGNRRSGRGAERGAGHRR
;
A
#
# COMPACT_ATOMS: atom_id res chain seq x y z
N MET A 1 -22.29 2.69 -8.06
CA MET A 1 -21.13 3.61 -8.03
C MET A 1 -19.87 2.78 -8.19
N LYS A 2 -19.45 2.45 -9.42
CA LYS A 2 -18.29 1.58 -9.65
C LYS A 2 -17.31 2.06 -10.75
N ASP A 3 -17.66 3.08 -11.55
CA ASP A 3 -16.95 3.25 -12.83
C ASP A 3 -16.30 4.63 -13.03
N LYS A 4 -15.96 5.37 -11.96
CA LYS A 4 -15.47 6.76 -12.12
C LYS A 4 -14.35 7.17 -11.17
N LEU A 5 -13.43 6.28 -10.84
CA LEU A 5 -12.17 6.74 -10.28
C LEU A 5 -11.05 6.12 -11.10
N GLY A 6 -10.23 6.95 -11.73
CA GLY A 6 -9.04 6.50 -12.46
C GLY A 6 -8.00 5.92 -11.50
N ALA A 7 -6.74 5.89 -11.94
CA ALA A 7 -5.61 5.34 -11.17
C ALA A 7 -5.56 5.81 -9.70
N ASP A 8 -6.03 7.03 -9.39
CA ASP A 8 -6.06 7.59 -8.04
C ASP A 8 -7.14 6.96 -7.13
N GLY A 9 -8.28 6.51 -7.66
CA GLY A 9 -9.29 5.85 -6.83
C GLY A 9 -9.10 4.34 -6.69
N ASP A 10 -8.47 3.69 -7.67
CA ASP A 10 -7.97 2.34 -7.49
C ASP A 10 -6.94 2.30 -6.36
N PHE A 11 -6.07 3.32 -6.30
CA PHE A 11 -5.13 3.49 -5.19
C PHE A 11 -5.84 3.78 -3.86
N ALA A 12 -6.83 4.69 -3.84
CA ALA A 12 -7.58 5.00 -2.63
C ALA A 12 -8.33 3.78 -2.09
N GLN A 13 -8.96 2.97 -2.96
CA GLN A 13 -9.65 1.76 -2.57
C GLN A 13 -8.67 0.66 -2.11
N GLY A 14 -7.54 0.52 -2.80
CA GLY A 14 -6.46 -0.37 -2.38
C GLY A 14 -5.90 0.00 -1.01
N TYR A 15 -5.73 1.29 -0.72
CA TYR A 15 -5.29 1.80 0.58
C TYR A 15 -6.27 1.48 1.71
N VAL A 16 -7.58 1.65 1.49
CA VAL A 16 -8.58 1.30 2.52
C VAL A 16 -8.51 -0.20 2.84
N ILE A 17 -8.43 -1.06 1.81
CA ILE A 17 -8.27 -2.50 2.02
C ILE A 17 -6.96 -2.79 2.79
N ALA A 18 -5.88 -2.09 2.45
CA ALA A 18 -4.59 -2.19 3.12
C ALA A 18 -4.68 -1.89 4.61
N HIS A 19 -5.42 -0.82 4.95
CA HIS A 19 -5.66 -0.39 6.31
C HIS A 19 -6.41 -1.44 7.13
N GLU A 20 -7.51 -1.97 6.58
CA GLU A 20 -8.30 -3.02 7.24
C GLU A 20 -7.50 -4.32 7.43
N VAL A 21 -6.66 -4.68 6.44
CA VAL A 21 -5.70 -5.78 6.59
C VAL A 21 -4.68 -5.46 7.69
N GLY A 22 -4.22 -4.22 7.79
CA GLY A 22 -3.38 -3.73 8.88
C GLY A 22 -4.01 -4.02 10.24
N HIS A 23 -5.27 -3.66 10.44
CA HIS A 23 -6.02 -4.00 11.66
C HIS A 23 -6.10 -5.51 11.91
N HIS A 24 -6.33 -6.30 10.87
CA HIS A 24 -6.34 -7.75 11.01
C HIS A 24 -4.98 -8.31 11.47
N VAL A 25 -3.88 -7.80 10.91
CA VAL A 25 -2.51 -8.17 11.34
C VAL A 25 -2.28 -7.78 12.81
N GLN A 26 -2.73 -6.60 13.25
CA GLN A 26 -2.63 -6.20 14.66
C GLN A 26 -3.36 -7.16 15.60
N LYS A 27 -4.51 -7.69 15.17
CA LYS A 27 -5.24 -8.72 15.92
C LYS A 27 -4.46 -10.03 15.99
N LEU A 28 -3.93 -10.52 14.87
CA LEU A 28 -3.13 -11.75 14.82
C LEU A 28 -1.86 -11.67 15.67
N LEU A 29 -1.24 -10.49 15.73
CA LEU A 29 -0.06 -10.24 16.57
C LEU A 29 -0.38 -9.98 18.05
N GLY A 30 -1.65 -9.98 18.45
CA GLY A 30 -2.08 -9.71 19.82
C GLY A 30 -1.89 -8.25 20.26
N ILE A 31 -1.71 -7.33 19.32
CA ILE A 31 -1.56 -5.90 19.61
C ILE A 31 -2.90 -5.29 19.99
N GLU A 32 -3.95 -5.57 19.22
CA GLU A 32 -5.32 -5.11 19.48
C GLU A 32 -5.80 -5.46 20.92
N PRO A 33 -5.74 -6.72 21.39
CA PRO A 33 -6.15 -7.05 22.75
C PRO A 33 -5.27 -6.38 23.82
N LYS A 34 -3.97 -6.19 23.57
CA LYS A 34 -3.08 -5.46 24.48
C LYS A 34 -3.49 -3.98 24.61
N VAL A 35 -3.81 -3.33 23.49
CA VAL A 35 -4.29 -1.94 23.50
C VAL A 35 -5.62 -1.85 24.26
N ARG A 36 -6.56 -2.76 24.02
CA ARG A 36 -7.82 -2.81 24.78
C ARG A 36 -7.60 -2.97 26.28
N GLN A 37 -6.67 -3.83 26.70
CA GLN A 37 -6.34 -3.99 28.11
C GLN A 37 -5.77 -2.71 28.72
N LEU A 38 -4.89 -2.01 27.99
CA LEU A 38 -4.34 -0.72 28.44
C LEU A 38 -5.43 0.36 28.58
N GLN A 39 -6.45 0.34 27.72
CA GLN A 39 -7.54 1.31 27.75
C GLN A 39 -8.48 1.15 28.96
N GLN A 40 -8.60 -0.05 29.55
CA GLN A 40 -9.56 -0.33 30.64
C GLN A 40 -9.35 0.52 31.90
N ASN A 41 -8.10 0.88 32.20
CA ASN A 41 -7.74 1.64 33.40
C ASN A 41 -7.20 3.04 33.07
N ALA A 42 -7.39 3.49 31.83
CA ALA A 42 -6.82 4.73 31.31
C ALA A 42 -7.84 5.88 31.39
N THR A 43 -7.33 7.11 31.54
CA THR A 43 -8.13 8.31 31.36
C THR A 43 -8.61 8.44 29.92
N GLN A 44 -9.66 9.23 29.67
CA GLN A 44 -10.15 9.46 28.30
C GLN A 44 -9.06 9.98 27.35
N ALA A 45 -8.16 10.85 27.85
CA ALA A 45 -7.06 11.37 27.06
C ALA A 45 -6.07 10.27 26.65
N GLU A 46 -5.78 9.33 27.55
CA GLU A 46 -4.92 8.18 27.28
C GLU A 46 -5.59 7.17 26.35
N VAL A 47 -6.88 6.90 26.52
CA VAL A 47 -7.67 6.07 25.60
C VAL A 47 -7.58 6.63 24.18
N ASN A 48 -7.81 7.93 23.99
CA ASN A 48 -7.72 8.59 22.70
C ASN A 48 -6.31 8.46 22.11
N ARG A 49 -5.27 8.66 22.92
CA ARG A 49 -3.88 8.51 22.48
C ARG A 49 -3.56 7.07 22.04
N LEU A 50 -4.08 6.08 22.76
CA LEU A 50 -3.93 4.67 22.43
C LEU A 50 -4.65 4.32 21.12
N SER A 51 -5.87 4.83 20.92
CA SER A 51 -6.62 4.64 19.68
C SER A 51 -5.90 5.27 18.49
N VAL A 52 -5.41 6.51 18.60
CA VAL A 52 -4.64 7.16 17.52
C VAL A 52 -3.39 6.35 17.15
N ARG A 53 -2.68 5.80 18.14
CA ARG A 53 -1.52 4.93 17.88
C ARG A 53 -1.89 3.64 17.18
N MET A 54 -3.07 3.08 17.49
CA MET A 54 -3.58 1.87 16.84
C MET A 54 -3.85 2.11 15.36
N GLU A 55 -4.52 3.22 15.02
CA GLU A 55 -4.76 3.62 13.62
C GLU A 55 -3.47 3.88 12.84
N LEU A 56 -2.55 4.67 13.42
CA LEU A 56 -1.27 4.97 12.76
C LEU A 56 -0.41 3.74 12.50
N GLN A 57 -0.54 2.70 13.32
CA GLN A 57 0.14 1.44 13.07
C GLN A 57 -0.52 0.65 11.92
N ALA A 58 -1.85 0.71 11.77
CA ALA A 58 -2.53 0.14 10.61
C ALA A 58 -2.13 0.86 9.32
N ASP A 59 -2.03 2.21 9.34
CA ASP A 59 -1.49 3.02 8.24
C ASP A 59 -0.05 2.60 7.89
N CYS A 60 0.79 2.36 8.90
CA CYS A 60 2.17 1.90 8.70
C CYS A 60 2.22 0.53 8.01
N PHE A 61 1.38 -0.42 8.44
CA PHE A 61 1.27 -1.74 7.80
C PHE A 61 0.76 -1.62 6.36
N ALA A 62 -0.22 -0.76 6.11
CA ALA A 62 -0.71 -0.46 4.77
C ALA A 62 0.41 0.06 3.84
N GLY A 63 1.25 0.98 4.36
CA GLY A 63 2.40 1.51 3.63
C GLY A 63 3.47 0.46 3.30
N VAL A 64 3.80 -0.44 4.25
CA VAL A 64 4.73 -1.56 4.01
C VAL A 64 4.17 -2.51 2.96
N TRP A 65 2.88 -2.84 3.04
CA TRP A 65 2.24 -3.68 2.02
C TRP A 65 2.29 -3.02 0.65
N GLY A 66 1.91 -1.74 0.54
CA GLY A 66 2.01 -0.97 -0.70
C GLY A 66 3.44 -0.91 -1.27
N HIS A 67 4.46 -0.76 -0.41
CA HIS A 67 5.87 -0.84 -0.83
C HIS A 67 6.24 -2.23 -1.36
N SER A 68 5.81 -3.30 -0.69
CA SER A 68 6.11 -4.69 -1.07
C SER A 68 5.47 -5.11 -2.40
N MET A 69 4.36 -4.47 -2.79
CA MET A 69 3.66 -4.73 -4.04
C MET A 69 4.26 -3.97 -5.23
N GLN A 70 5.17 -3.02 -5.00
CA GLN A 70 5.88 -2.38 -6.09
C GLN A 70 6.76 -3.43 -6.77
N PRO A 71 6.59 -3.68 -8.08
CA PRO A 71 7.48 -4.59 -8.79
C PRO A 71 8.89 -4.06 -8.57
N ALA A 72 9.79 -4.90 -8.05
CA ALA A 72 11.21 -4.61 -8.07
C ALA A 72 11.54 -4.29 -9.53
N ARG A 73 11.75 -3.02 -9.85
CA ARG A 73 12.18 -2.62 -11.20
C ARG A 73 13.54 -3.27 -11.34
N ARG A 74 13.58 -4.47 -11.94
CA ARG A 74 14.81 -5.17 -12.30
C ARG A 74 15.54 -4.21 -13.23
N SER A 75 16.47 -3.46 -12.66
CA SER A 75 17.48 -2.73 -13.41
C SER A 75 18.39 -3.80 -13.99
N GLY A 76 17.99 -4.33 -15.14
CA GLY A 76 18.54 -5.57 -15.67
C GLY A 76 18.13 -5.81 -17.11
N ASN A 77 18.44 -4.84 -17.99
CA ASN A 77 19.22 -5.04 -19.22
C ASN A 77 18.98 -3.87 -20.20
N ARG A 78 19.96 -2.96 -20.29
CA ARG A 78 20.15 -2.12 -21.46
C ARG A 78 20.61 -3.03 -22.61
N ARG A 79 19.73 -3.34 -23.57
CA ARG A 79 19.98 -3.53 -25.03
C ARG A 79 19.01 -4.55 -25.62
N SER A 80 18.03 -4.08 -26.38
CA SER A 80 17.45 -4.74 -27.57
C SER A 80 16.45 -3.76 -28.18
N GLY A 81 16.55 -3.25 -29.42
CA GLY A 81 17.57 -3.42 -30.45
C GLY A 81 17.64 -2.16 -31.31
N ARG A 82 18.87 -1.66 -31.53
CA ARG A 82 19.22 -0.94 -32.75
C ARG A 82 19.74 -1.99 -33.72
N GLY A 83 18.91 -2.41 -34.67
CA GLY A 83 19.29 -2.94 -35.98
C GLY A 83 18.43 -2.16 -36.98
N ALA A 84 19.01 -1.29 -37.80
CA ALA A 84 19.31 -1.57 -39.21
C ALA A 84 18.03 -2.05 -39.93
N GLU A 85 17.41 -1.26 -40.80
CA GLU A 85 17.92 -1.03 -42.16
C GLU A 85 17.58 0.36 -42.71
N ARG A 86 18.61 1.04 -43.22
CA ARG A 86 18.49 1.98 -44.34
C ARG A 86 18.46 1.13 -45.60
N GLY A 87 17.40 1.25 -46.40
CA GLY A 87 17.29 0.62 -47.71
C GLY A 87 16.40 1.46 -48.62
N ALA A 88 17.01 2.04 -49.64
CA ALA A 88 16.37 2.89 -50.65
C ALA A 88 15.42 2.11 -51.58
N GLY A 89 14.54 2.82 -52.29
CA GLY A 89 14.05 2.34 -53.59
C GLY A 89 12.56 2.54 -53.88
N HIS A 90 12.25 3.70 -54.45
CA HIS A 90 11.41 3.87 -55.66
C HIS A 90 10.46 2.71 -56.05
N ARG A 91 9.15 2.97 -56.09
CA ARG A 91 8.25 2.44 -57.13
C ARG A 91 6.89 3.17 -57.13
N ARG A 92 6.74 3.97 -58.20
CA ARG A 92 5.54 4.40 -58.95
C ARG A 92 4.28 4.77 -58.19
#